data_AF-A0A0U5J8K1-F1
#
_entry.id   AF-A0A0U5J8K1-F1
#
_cell.length_a   1.000
_cell.length_b   1.000
_cell.length_c   1.000
_cell.angle_alpha   90.00
_cell.angle_beta   90.00
_cell.angle_gamma   90.00
#
_symmetry.space_group_name_H-M   'P 1'
#
loop_
_entity.id
_entity.type
_entity.pdbx_description
1 polymer ?
#
loop_
_entity_poly.entity_id
_entity_poly.type
_entity_poly.pdbx_seq_one_letter_code
_entity_poly.pdbx_strand_id
1 'polypeptide(L)'
;MNILPFVLALLLVLSVVTVEKLEKFKSLMAVQHEYQFYLDKLDRKALNEHQKNMGKWSKATSQRQLSFSFFYEKSLRDGEKAKQVRQITVDLIKVLYGDAAFFKELESRRPNFIDEMLDDFIASADKLIEAENIRRIEEIRRIRLSDPELQHAFYLMLKGTTTREQLQEMQQNTDSDEKKPLSGRNREKGYLSLLDFLKHEKNNPVIKIRHAPRELLLAIFGKEEIVEAILARRKELDPKKTPDASMQFASEFKGKQKPGISDELLDFNITTKK
;
A
#
# COMPACT_ATOMS: atom_id res chain seq x y z
N MET A 1 -28.75 48.32 -60.82
CA MET A 1 -28.95 47.75 -59.47
C MET A 1 -27.79 48.22 -58.60
N ASN A 2 -28.05 48.91 -57.49
CA ASN A 2 -27.02 49.35 -56.56
C ASN A 2 -26.46 48.14 -55.79
N ILE A 3 -25.22 47.74 -56.10
CA ILE A 3 -24.51 46.59 -55.49
C ILE A 3 -23.93 46.95 -54.11
N LEU A 4 -23.76 48.25 -53.85
CA LEU A 4 -23.19 48.80 -52.61
C LEU A 4 -23.86 48.32 -51.31
N PRO A 5 -25.21 48.31 -51.16
CA PRO A 5 -25.86 47.80 -49.95
C PRO A 5 -25.60 46.31 -49.71
N PHE A 6 -25.43 45.51 -50.77
CA PHE A 6 -25.12 44.07 -50.63
C PHE A 6 -23.70 43.83 -50.12
N VAL A 7 -22.72 44.59 -50.62
CA VAL A 7 -21.33 44.51 -50.14
C VAL A 7 -21.23 44.93 -48.68
N LEU A 8 -21.95 45.98 -48.29
CA LEU A 8 -21.96 46.49 -46.93
C LEU A 8 -22.64 45.52 -45.94
N ALA A 9 -23.75 44.89 -46.35
CA ALA A 9 -24.38 43.83 -45.57
C ALA A 9 -23.47 42.60 -45.40
N LEU A 10 -22.76 42.19 -46.46
CA LEU A 10 -21.81 41.07 -46.39
C LEU A 10 -20.66 41.36 -45.43
N LEU A 11 -20.11 42.58 -45.45
CA LEU A 11 -19.05 43.01 -44.53
C LEU A 11 -19.53 43.02 -43.08
N LEU A 12 -20.76 43.47 -42.81
CA LEU A 12 -21.34 43.44 -41.47
C LEU A 12 -21.53 42.01 -40.96
N VAL A 13 -22.06 41.10 -41.79
CA VAL A 13 -22.22 39.69 -41.42
C VAL A 13 -20.86 39.04 -41.15
N LEU A 14 -19.84 39.29 -42.00
CA LEU A 14 -18.49 38.79 -41.75
C LEU A 14 -17.92 39.32 -40.43
N SER A 15 -18.15 40.59 -40.12
CA SER A 15 -17.65 41.22 -38.90
C SER A 15 -18.28 40.59 -37.66
N VAL A 16 -19.59 40.36 -37.67
CA VAL A 16 -20.32 39.69 -36.58
C VAL A 16 -19.83 38.25 -36.38
N VAL A 17 -19.69 37.48 -37.46
CA VAL A 17 -19.18 36.09 -37.39
C VAL A 17 -17.75 36.05 -36.87
N THR A 18 -16.92 37.04 -37.21
CA THR A 18 -15.53 37.11 -36.76
C THR A 18 -15.45 37.45 -35.28
N VAL A 19 -16.28 38.36 -34.78
CA VAL A 19 -16.36 38.71 -33.35
C VAL A 19 -16.85 37.51 -32.53
N GLU A 20 -17.91 36.83 -32.98
CA GLU A 20 -18.45 35.66 -32.29
C GLU A 20 -17.42 34.51 -32.20
N LYS A 21 -16.67 34.27 -33.29
CA LYS A 21 -15.57 33.29 -33.27
C LYS A 21 -14.44 33.70 -32.32
N LEU A 22 -14.13 34.98 -32.24
CA LEU A 22 -13.08 35.51 -31.38
C LEU A 22 -13.47 35.41 -29.89
N GLU A 23 -14.74 35.66 -29.56
CA GLU A 23 -15.27 35.43 -28.21
C GLU A 23 -15.25 33.96 -27.81
N LYS A 24 -15.69 33.06 -28.69
CA LYS A 24 -15.61 31.60 -28.49
C LYS A 24 -14.17 31.12 -28.28
N PHE A 25 -13.21 31.69 -29.01
CA PHE A 25 -11.79 31.38 -28.84
C PHE A 25 -11.26 31.87 -27.48
N LYS A 26 -11.62 33.09 -27.06
CA LYS A 26 -11.26 33.63 -25.75
C LYS A 26 -11.83 32.79 -24.60
N SER A 27 -13.10 32.36 -24.69
CA SER A 27 -13.71 31.51 -23.67
C SER A 27 -13.04 30.14 -23.59
N LEU A 28 -12.67 29.55 -24.74
CA LEU A 28 -11.98 28.26 -24.78
C LEU A 28 -10.57 28.35 -24.18
N MET A 29 -9.83 29.42 -24.49
CA MET A 29 -8.52 29.70 -23.89
C MET A 29 -8.61 29.91 -22.37
N ALA A 30 -9.64 30.61 -21.89
CA ALA A 30 -9.86 30.79 -20.45
C ALA A 30 -10.12 29.44 -19.74
N VAL A 31 -10.97 28.58 -20.33
CA VAL A 31 -11.26 27.24 -19.80
C VAL A 31 -10.01 26.35 -19.82
N GLN A 32 -9.22 26.39 -20.90
CA GLN A 32 -7.95 25.67 -20.97
C GLN A 32 -6.95 26.13 -19.91
N HIS A 33 -6.86 27.44 -19.68
CA HIS A 33 -5.99 28.00 -18.66
C HIS A 33 -6.43 27.59 -17.23
N GLU A 34 -7.72 27.63 -16.92
CA GLU A 34 -8.23 27.12 -15.65
C GLU A 34 -7.99 25.62 -15.48
N TYR A 35 -8.14 24.84 -16.55
CA TYR A 35 -7.86 23.41 -16.54
C TYR A 35 -6.38 23.13 -16.30
N GLN A 36 -5.47 23.84 -16.96
CA GLN A 36 -4.03 23.74 -16.71
C GLN A 36 -3.66 24.14 -15.29
N PHE A 37 -4.24 25.22 -14.77
CA PHE A 37 -4.04 25.65 -13.39
C PHE A 37 -4.56 24.63 -12.37
N TYR A 38 -5.67 23.95 -12.67
CA TYR A 38 -6.21 22.86 -11.87
C TYR A 38 -5.27 21.64 -11.88
N LEU A 39 -4.74 21.26 -13.04
CA LEU A 39 -3.73 20.20 -13.16
C LEU A 39 -2.45 20.54 -12.38
N ASP A 40 -1.91 21.75 -12.53
CA ASP A 40 -0.74 22.22 -11.79
C ASP A 40 -0.96 22.19 -10.27
N LYS A 41 -2.17 22.53 -9.81
CA LYS A 41 -2.54 22.42 -8.40
C LYS A 41 -2.61 20.98 -7.93
N LEU A 42 -3.13 20.06 -8.75
CA LEU A 42 -3.13 18.62 -8.44
C LEU A 42 -1.71 18.07 -8.37
N ASP A 43 -0.83 18.45 -9.29
CA ASP A 43 0.56 18.02 -9.31
C ASP A 43 1.35 18.58 -8.12
N ARG A 44 1.15 19.86 -7.77
CA ARG A 44 1.72 20.45 -6.54
C ARG A 44 1.17 19.80 -5.27
N LYS A 45 -0.10 19.43 -5.24
CA LYS A 45 -0.70 18.70 -4.12
C LYS A 45 -0.11 17.29 -4.02
N ALA A 46 0.07 16.59 -5.14
CA ALA A 46 0.70 15.28 -5.18
C ALA A 46 2.19 15.33 -4.75
N LEU A 47 2.93 16.36 -5.16
CA LEU A 47 4.32 16.60 -4.71
C LEU A 47 4.40 16.91 -3.22
N ASN A 48 3.50 17.76 -2.71
CA ASN A 48 3.43 18.09 -1.29
C ASN A 48 3.00 16.88 -0.44
N GLU A 49 2.06 16.07 -0.93
CA GLU A 49 1.69 14.79 -0.31
C GLU A 49 2.86 13.81 -0.34
N HIS A 50 3.61 13.74 -1.44
CA HIS A 50 4.80 12.91 -1.56
C HIS A 50 5.90 13.33 -0.56
N GLN A 51 6.15 14.63 -0.41
CA GLN A 51 7.10 15.16 0.59
C GLN A 51 6.61 14.96 2.03
N LYS A 52 5.32 15.14 2.32
CA LYS A 52 4.71 14.80 3.62
C LYS A 52 4.85 13.30 3.92
N ASN A 53 4.66 12.46 2.91
CA ASN A 53 4.80 11.00 3.03
C ASN A 53 6.25 10.59 3.27
N MET A 54 7.24 11.26 2.67
CA MET A 54 8.65 11.04 2.99
C MET A 54 8.99 11.42 4.45
N GLY A 55 8.42 12.49 4.99
CA GLY A 55 8.56 12.84 6.41
C GLY A 55 7.91 11.83 7.37
N LYS A 56 6.81 11.20 6.95
CA LYS A 56 6.14 10.11 7.70
C LYS A 56 6.86 8.77 7.60
N TRP A 57 7.51 8.48 6.47
CA TRP A 57 8.33 7.28 6.28
C TRP A 57 9.44 7.15 7.33
N SER A 58 9.97 8.27 7.84
CA SER A 58 10.94 8.31 8.94
C SER A 58 10.40 7.83 10.30
N LYS A 59 9.08 7.97 10.58
CA LYS A 59 8.43 7.37 11.76
C LYS A 59 7.91 5.95 11.50
N ALA A 60 7.61 5.62 10.24
CA ALA A 60 7.06 4.33 9.82
C ALA A 60 8.08 3.17 9.83
N THR A 61 9.39 3.44 9.93
CA THR A 61 10.44 2.40 9.99
C THR A 61 10.23 1.39 11.12
N SER A 62 9.51 1.77 12.19
CA SER A 62 9.18 0.85 13.28
C SER A 62 8.15 -0.24 12.92
N GLN A 63 7.34 -0.05 11.88
CA GLN A 63 6.22 -0.96 11.55
C GLN A 63 6.55 -1.99 10.46
N ARG A 64 7.65 -1.79 9.71
CA ARG A 64 8.17 -2.75 8.74
C ARG A 64 8.78 -3.94 9.48
N GLN A 65 8.08 -5.06 9.52
CA GLN A 65 8.47 -6.21 10.34
C GLN A 65 8.71 -7.48 9.54
N LEU A 66 8.05 -7.67 8.39
CA LEU A 66 8.17 -8.89 7.59
C LEU A 66 9.38 -8.80 6.66
N SER A 67 10.34 -9.72 6.78
CA SER A 67 11.50 -9.71 5.90
C SER A 67 11.14 -10.26 4.53
N PHE A 68 11.35 -9.46 3.48
CA PHE A 68 11.08 -9.87 2.10
C PHE A 68 12.33 -10.43 1.38
N SER A 69 13.48 -10.47 2.07
CA SER A 69 14.74 -10.98 1.53
C SER A 69 14.67 -12.43 1.07
N PHE A 70 13.83 -13.22 1.71
CA PHE A 70 13.55 -14.60 1.30
C PHE A 70 13.11 -14.73 -0.16
N PHE A 71 12.54 -13.70 -0.79
CA PHE A 71 12.07 -13.79 -2.17
C PHE A 71 13.12 -13.41 -3.21
N TYR A 72 14.18 -12.70 -2.85
CA TYR A 72 15.22 -12.27 -3.80
C TYR A 72 16.64 -12.69 -3.42
N GLU A 73 16.85 -13.31 -2.26
CA GLU A 73 18.16 -13.77 -1.81
C GLU A 73 18.21 -15.30 -1.73
N LYS A 74 18.96 -15.90 -2.66
CA LYS A 74 19.03 -17.36 -2.82
C LYS A 74 19.45 -18.10 -1.54
N SER A 75 20.39 -17.53 -0.77
CA SER A 75 20.90 -18.15 0.47
C SER A 75 19.86 -18.26 1.60
N LEU A 76 18.74 -17.53 1.51
CA LEU A 76 17.69 -17.52 2.53
C LEU A 76 16.48 -18.38 2.15
N ARG A 77 16.39 -18.87 0.91
CA ARG A 77 15.20 -19.53 0.36
C ARG A 77 14.97 -20.96 0.83
N ASP A 78 16.01 -21.59 1.37
CA ASP A 78 15.94 -22.98 1.79
C ASP A 78 15.52 -23.10 3.26
N GLY A 79 14.63 -24.05 3.52
CA GLY A 79 14.23 -24.46 4.87
C GLY A 79 12.86 -23.96 5.34
N GLU A 80 12.52 -24.36 6.56
CA GLU A 80 11.19 -24.11 7.14
C GLU A 80 10.87 -22.62 7.33
N LYS A 81 11.88 -21.80 7.65
CA LYS A 81 11.69 -20.34 7.80
C LYS A 81 11.20 -19.68 6.52
N ALA A 82 11.73 -20.09 5.36
CA ALA A 82 11.31 -19.54 4.08
C ALA A 82 9.84 -19.88 3.77
N LYS A 83 9.43 -21.13 4.04
CA LYS A 83 8.02 -21.58 3.89
C LYS A 83 7.08 -20.77 4.79
N GLN A 84 7.48 -20.54 6.04
CA GLN A 84 6.70 -19.76 6.99
C GLN A 84 6.58 -18.29 6.58
N VAL A 85 7.68 -17.68 6.10
CA VAL A 85 7.65 -16.31 5.58
C VAL A 85 6.77 -16.22 4.34
N ARG A 86 6.80 -17.22 3.45
CA ARG A 86 5.89 -17.32 2.29
C ARG A 86 4.44 -17.38 2.76
N GLN A 87 4.10 -18.25 3.70
CA GLN A 87 2.75 -18.35 4.28
C GLN A 87 2.29 -17.02 4.89
N ILE A 88 3.11 -16.37 5.72
CA ILE A 88 2.79 -15.08 6.33
C ILE A 88 2.60 -14.00 5.26
N THR A 89 3.40 -14.02 4.19
CA THR A 89 3.30 -13.05 3.09
C THR A 89 1.98 -13.21 2.33
N VAL A 90 1.60 -14.45 2.00
CA VAL A 90 0.32 -14.75 1.34
C VAL A 90 -0.85 -14.30 2.22
N ASP A 91 -0.81 -14.65 3.50
CA ASP A 91 -1.87 -14.27 4.45
C ASP A 91 -1.92 -12.75 4.65
N LEU A 92 -0.78 -12.07 4.70
CA LEU A 92 -0.72 -10.61 4.79
C LEU A 92 -1.34 -9.95 3.56
N ILE A 93 -1.02 -10.44 2.35
CA ILE A 93 -1.59 -9.94 1.10
C ILE A 93 -3.12 -10.10 1.12
N LYS A 94 -3.63 -11.26 1.56
CA LYS A 94 -5.09 -11.47 1.72
C LYS A 94 -5.71 -10.54 2.74
N VAL A 95 -5.06 -10.31 3.88
CA VAL A 95 -5.55 -9.38 4.92
C VAL A 95 -5.57 -7.94 4.40
N LEU A 96 -4.58 -7.52 3.62
CA LEU A 96 -4.47 -6.14 3.13
C LEU A 96 -5.40 -5.84 1.96
N TYR A 97 -5.58 -6.80 1.06
CA TYR A 97 -6.20 -6.55 -0.24
C TYR A 97 -7.43 -7.40 -0.50
N GLY A 98 -7.79 -8.35 0.36
CA GLY A 98 -8.94 -9.24 0.16
C GLY A 98 -10.26 -8.50 -0.08
N ASP A 99 -10.38 -7.27 0.42
CA ASP A 99 -11.54 -6.41 0.19
C ASP A 99 -11.45 -5.47 -1.03
N ALA A 100 -10.27 -5.33 -1.63
CA ALA A 100 -10.04 -4.44 -2.76
C ALA A 100 -10.66 -4.99 -4.05
N ALA A 101 -11.19 -4.11 -4.90
CA ALA A 101 -11.90 -4.52 -6.12
C ALA A 101 -10.97 -5.28 -7.09
N PHE A 102 -9.76 -4.76 -7.34
CA PHE A 102 -8.79 -5.40 -8.23
C PHE A 102 -8.40 -6.80 -7.74
N PHE A 103 -8.37 -7.01 -6.43
CA PHE A 103 -7.99 -8.27 -5.81
C PHE A 103 -9.10 -9.30 -5.99
N LYS A 104 -10.34 -8.95 -5.67
CA LYS A 104 -11.51 -9.83 -5.86
C LYS A 104 -11.68 -10.23 -7.33
N GLU A 105 -11.52 -9.27 -8.23
CA GLU A 105 -11.59 -9.52 -9.67
C GLU A 105 -10.50 -10.49 -10.13
N LEU A 106 -9.26 -10.32 -9.66
CA LEU A 106 -8.16 -11.20 -10.02
C LEU A 106 -8.30 -12.58 -9.37
N GLU A 107 -8.65 -12.66 -8.09
CA GLU A 107 -8.86 -13.91 -7.35
C GLU A 107 -9.99 -14.75 -7.97
N SER A 108 -11.06 -14.11 -8.44
CA SER A 108 -12.17 -14.81 -9.13
C SER A 108 -11.75 -15.49 -10.44
N ARG A 109 -10.75 -14.93 -11.13
CA ARG A 109 -10.23 -15.44 -12.41
C ARG A 109 -9.03 -16.37 -12.22
N ARG A 110 -8.22 -16.11 -11.20
CA ARG A 110 -6.97 -16.81 -10.87
C ARG A 110 -6.85 -17.00 -9.35
N PRO A 111 -7.45 -18.06 -8.77
CA PRO A 111 -7.47 -18.24 -7.31
C PRO A 111 -6.09 -18.35 -6.63
N ASN A 112 -5.07 -18.79 -7.38
CA ASN A 112 -3.70 -18.99 -6.88
C ASN A 112 -2.73 -17.87 -7.29
N PHE A 113 -3.24 -16.72 -7.76
CA PHE A 113 -2.40 -15.68 -8.35
C PHE A 113 -1.33 -15.12 -7.40
N ILE A 114 -1.54 -15.18 -6.08
CA ILE A 114 -0.56 -14.69 -5.10
C ILE A 114 0.68 -15.59 -5.11
N ASP A 115 0.49 -16.92 -5.07
CA ASP A 115 1.57 -17.88 -5.15
C ASP A 115 2.29 -17.75 -6.50
N GLU A 116 1.54 -17.68 -7.60
CA GLU A 116 2.09 -17.46 -8.95
C GLU A 116 2.91 -16.15 -9.03
N MET A 117 2.41 -15.06 -8.45
CA MET A 117 3.08 -13.76 -8.42
C MET A 117 4.38 -13.82 -7.62
N LEU A 118 4.39 -14.53 -6.48
CA LEU A 118 5.61 -14.70 -5.67
C LEU A 118 6.63 -15.59 -6.38
N ASP A 119 6.19 -16.63 -7.09
CA ASP A 119 7.07 -17.52 -7.84
C ASP A 119 7.68 -16.82 -9.07
N ASP A 120 6.88 -16.04 -9.82
CA ASP A 120 7.37 -15.21 -10.92
C ASP A 120 8.32 -14.11 -10.39
N PHE A 121 8.03 -13.53 -9.21
CA PHE A 121 8.93 -12.59 -8.57
C PHE A 121 10.28 -13.23 -8.24
N ILE A 122 10.28 -14.43 -7.65
CA ILE A 122 11.50 -15.19 -7.34
C ILE A 122 12.31 -15.45 -8.62
N ALA A 123 11.63 -15.91 -9.68
CA ALA A 123 12.26 -16.21 -10.96
C ALA A 123 12.87 -14.95 -11.63
N SER A 124 12.19 -13.81 -11.53
CA SER A 124 12.71 -12.53 -12.03
C SER A 124 13.83 -11.97 -11.17
N ALA A 125 13.75 -12.12 -9.84
CA ALA A 125 14.83 -11.72 -8.94
C ALA A 125 16.12 -12.50 -9.20
N ASP A 126 16.00 -13.78 -9.59
CA ASP A 126 17.17 -14.64 -9.89
C ASP A 126 17.94 -14.26 -11.15
N LYS A 127 17.32 -13.46 -12.02
CA LYS A 127 17.92 -12.94 -13.25
C LYS A 127 18.63 -11.60 -13.03
N LEU A 128 18.53 -11.01 -11.84
CA LEU A 128 19.20 -9.75 -11.52
C LEU A 128 20.72 -9.94 -11.53
N ILE A 129 21.42 -9.03 -12.21
CA ILE A 129 22.89 -8.96 -12.19
C ILE A 129 23.33 -8.38 -10.84
N GLU A 130 24.54 -8.71 -10.36
CA GLU A 130 25.04 -8.24 -9.04
C GLU A 130 24.96 -6.71 -8.83
N ALA A 131 25.09 -5.92 -9.92
CA ALA A 131 24.95 -4.47 -9.90
C ALA A 131 23.50 -3.98 -9.66
N GLU A 132 22.51 -4.81 -9.98
CA GLU A 132 21.07 -4.57 -9.84
C GLU A 132 20.47 -5.21 -8.57
N ASN A 133 21.33 -5.81 -7.73
CA ASN A 133 20.90 -6.42 -6.49
C ASN A 133 20.15 -5.43 -5.58
N ILE A 134 19.09 -5.92 -4.96
CA ILE A 134 18.24 -5.17 -4.05
C ILE A 134 19.02 -4.86 -2.76
N ARG A 135 19.29 -3.58 -2.51
CA ARG A 135 19.92 -3.06 -1.30
C ARG A 135 18.91 -2.47 -0.32
N ARG A 136 17.77 -2.00 -0.84
CA ARG A 136 16.67 -1.44 -0.05
C ARG A 136 15.35 -2.07 -0.45
N ILE A 137 14.42 -2.15 0.50
CA ILE A 137 13.13 -2.81 0.24
C ILE A 137 12.33 -2.12 -0.87
N GLU A 138 12.48 -0.81 -1.05
CA GLU A 138 11.81 -0.06 -2.12
C GLU A 138 12.24 -0.48 -3.53
N GLU A 139 13.45 -1.07 -3.66
CA GLU A 139 14.01 -1.49 -4.94
C GLU A 139 13.34 -2.74 -5.51
N ILE A 140 12.50 -3.44 -4.74
CA ILE A 140 11.68 -4.55 -5.27
C ILE A 140 10.74 -4.09 -6.39
N ARG A 141 10.43 -2.78 -6.46
CA ARG A 141 9.68 -2.16 -7.55
C ARG A 141 10.37 -2.26 -8.92
N ARG A 142 11.69 -2.49 -8.94
CA ARG A 142 12.48 -2.63 -10.18
C ARG A 142 12.31 -4.01 -10.81
N ILE A 143 11.92 -5.01 -10.02
CA ILE A 143 11.68 -6.37 -10.53
C ILE A 143 10.48 -6.34 -11.47
N ARG A 144 10.69 -6.89 -12.67
CA ARG A 144 9.65 -7.05 -13.68
C ARG A 144 9.19 -8.50 -13.70
N LEU A 145 7.93 -8.72 -13.37
CA LEU A 145 7.25 -10.00 -13.51
C LEU A 145 7.02 -10.29 -14.99
N SER A 146 7.03 -11.57 -15.33
CA SER A 146 6.84 -12.05 -16.70
C SER A 146 5.38 -11.91 -17.14
N ASP A 147 4.44 -12.18 -16.22
CA ASP A 147 3.00 -12.04 -16.49
C ASP A 147 2.55 -10.57 -16.31
N PRO A 148 1.99 -9.91 -17.35
CA PRO A 148 1.55 -8.52 -17.27
C PRO A 148 0.42 -8.27 -16.26
N GLU A 149 -0.48 -9.24 -16.06
CA GLU A 149 -1.59 -9.14 -15.12
C GLU A 149 -1.07 -9.23 -13.68
N LEU A 150 -0.17 -10.18 -13.41
CA LEU A 150 0.52 -10.27 -12.10
C LEU A 150 1.39 -9.02 -11.85
N GLN A 151 2.08 -8.52 -12.87
CA GLN A 151 2.86 -7.29 -12.79
C GLN A 151 1.99 -6.09 -12.42
N HIS A 152 0.80 -5.99 -12.99
CA HIS A 152 -0.14 -4.92 -12.70
C HIS A 152 -0.66 -5.01 -11.26
N ALA A 153 -1.08 -6.21 -10.83
CA ALA A 153 -1.52 -6.44 -9.45
C ALA A 153 -0.40 -6.13 -8.45
N PHE A 154 0.82 -6.59 -8.71
CA PHE A 154 1.99 -6.31 -7.88
C PHE A 154 2.28 -4.81 -7.80
N TYR A 155 2.20 -4.10 -8.94
CA TYR A 155 2.34 -2.64 -8.95
C TYR A 155 1.28 -1.95 -8.09
N LEU A 156 0.01 -2.35 -8.18
CA LEU A 156 -1.05 -1.81 -7.35
C LEU A 156 -0.77 -2.01 -5.85
N MET A 157 -0.37 -3.22 -5.45
CA MET A 157 0.00 -3.54 -4.06
C MET A 157 1.21 -2.72 -3.57
N LEU A 158 2.25 -2.55 -4.38
CA LEU A 158 3.43 -1.76 -4.01
C LEU A 158 3.14 -0.26 -3.97
N LYS A 159 2.22 0.24 -4.80
CA LYS A 159 1.84 1.64 -4.84
C LYS A 159 0.98 2.02 -3.62
N GLY A 160 -0.01 1.21 -3.29
CA GLY A 160 -1.10 1.59 -2.39
C GLY A 160 -1.97 2.71 -3.01
N THR A 161 -3.13 2.97 -2.40
CA THR A 161 -4.02 4.09 -2.82
C THR A 161 -4.24 5.11 -1.72
N THR A 162 -3.83 4.82 -0.50
CA THR A 162 -4.09 5.66 0.66
C THR A 162 -3.04 5.47 1.75
N THR A 163 -3.01 6.39 2.71
CA THR A 163 -2.15 6.32 3.89
C THR A 163 -2.92 5.77 5.09
N ARG A 164 -2.21 5.27 6.10
CA ARG A 164 -2.82 4.74 7.34
C ARG A 164 -3.70 5.76 8.07
N GLU A 165 -3.26 7.01 8.10
CA GLU A 165 -4.02 8.11 8.72
C GLU A 165 -5.31 8.39 7.96
N GLN A 166 -5.27 8.40 6.63
CA GLN A 166 -6.48 8.55 5.81
C GLN A 166 -7.43 7.36 5.96
N LEU A 167 -6.91 6.14 6.05
CA LEU A 167 -7.73 4.96 6.37
C LEU A 167 -8.37 5.05 7.75
N GLN A 168 -7.62 5.55 8.74
CA GLN A 168 -8.13 5.76 10.10
C GLN A 168 -9.16 6.89 10.16
N GLU A 169 -8.94 8.00 9.46
CA GLU A 169 -9.92 9.09 9.32
C GLU A 169 -11.19 8.61 8.60
N MET A 170 -11.05 7.77 7.57
CA MET A 170 -12.18 7.12 6.89
C MET A 170 -12.91 6.11 7.79
N GLN A 171 -12.24 5.54 8.80
CA GLN A 171 -12.82 4.60 9.77
C GLN A 171 -13.40 5.30 11.01
N GLN A 172 -12.82 6.40 11.48
CA GLN A 172 -13.25 7.14 12.67
C GLN A 172 -14.45 8.06 12.39
N ASN A 173 -14.60 8.57 11.17
CA ASN A 173 -15.83 9.26 10.75
C ASN A 173 -17.06 8.34 10.67
N THR A 174 -16.92 7.05 11.05
CA THR A 174 -18.02 6.08 11.15
C THR A 174 -18.60 5.96 12.57
N ASP A 175 -17.95 6.55 13.59
CA ASP A 175 -18.32 6.40 15.01
C ASP A 175 -19.23 7.53 15.55
N SER A 176 -19.75 8.41 14.69
CA SER A 176 -20.73 9.44 15.07
C SER A 176 -22.13 9.08 14.56
N ASP A 177 -22.97 8.53 15.44
CA ASP A 177 -24.43 8.28 15.46
C ASP A 177 -25.23 7.87 14.17
N GLU A 178 -24.65 7.88 12.98
CA GLU A 178 -25.22 7.27 11.78
C GLU A 178 -24.32 6.12 11.34
N LYS A 179 -24.73 4.89 11.68
CA LYS A 179 -24.15 3.65 11.14
C LYS A 179 -24.34 3.61 9.61
N LYS A 180 -23.51 4.32 8.87
CA LYS A 180 -23.16 3.93 7.50
C LYS A 180 -21.84 3.19 7.59
N PRO A 181 -21.84 1.85 7.69
CA PRO A 181 -20.61 1.11 7.39
C PRO A 181 -20.06 1.68 6.09
N LEU A 182 -18.74 1.91 6.03
CA LEU A 182 -18.04 2.26 4.79
C LEU A 182 -18.78 1.62 3.63
N SER A 183 -19.47 2.42 2.78
CA SER A 183 -20.19 1.84 1.64
C SER A 183 -19.17 0.95 0.92
N GLY A 184 -19.48 -0.30 0.60
CA GLY A 184 -18.50 -1.28 0.09
C GLY A 184 -17.52 -0.70 -0.94
N ARG A 185 -18.00 0.24 -1.76
CA ARG A 185 -17.26 1.10 -2.70
C ARG A 185 -16.01 1.83 -2.17
N ASN A 186 -15.91 2.19 -0.89
CA ASN A 186 -14.73 2.90 -0.34
C ASN A 186 -13.66 1.92 0.15
N ARG A 187 -14.05 0.77 0.72
CA ARG A 187 -13.11 -0.33 1.04
C ARG A 187 -12.54 -0.97 -0.22
N GLU A 188 -13.33 -1.00 -1.29
CA GLU A 188 -12.89 -1.44 -2.62
C GLU A 188 -11.79 -0.56 -3.23
N LYS A 189 -11.66 0.70 -2.79
CA LYS A 189 -10.78 1.73 -3.39
C LYS A 189 -9.57 2.10 -2.54
N GLY A 190 -9.67 2.01 -1.22
CA GLY A 190 -8.61 2.43 -0.28
C GLY A 190 -7.84 1.23 0.29
N TYR A 191 -6.56 1.09 -0.03
CA TYR A 191 -5.68 0.07 0.55
C TYR A 191 -4.25 0.58 0.75
N LEU A 192 -3.57 0.02 1.75
CA LEU A 192 -2.19 0.38 2.13
C LEU A 192 -1.16 -0.15 1.13
N SER A 193 0.04 0.44 1.14
CA SER A 193 1.16 -0.10 0.37
C SER A 193 1.73 -1.33 1.07
N LEU A 194 2.04 -2.38 0.31
CA LEU A 194 2.74 -3.56 0.83
C LEU A 194 4.09 -3.17 1.44
N LEU A 195 4.77 -2.15 0.89
CA LEU A 195 6.07 -1.67 1.37
C LEU A 195 6.04 -1.14 2.80
N ASP A 196 4.87 -0.76 3.33
CA ASP A 196 4.74 -0.30 4.72
C ASP A 196 4.95 -1.44 5.73
N PHE A 197 4.86 -2.70 5.28
CA PHE A 197 4.98 -3.90 6.11
C PHE A 197 6.30 -4.65 5.91
N LEU A 198 6.96 -4.43 4.78
CA LEU A 198 8.15 -5.17 4.38
C LEU A 198 9.45 -4.49 4.84
N LYS A 199 10.41 -5.30 5.27
CA LYS A 199 11.79 -4.86 5.57
C LYS A 199 12.81 -5.66 4.75
N HIS A 200 13.98 -5.06 4.59
CA HIS A 200 15.18 -5.71 4.05
C HIS A 200 16.05 -6.16 5.24
N GLU A 201 15.96 -7.43 5.64
CA GLU A 201 16.74 -7.99 6.75
C GLU A 201 17.30 -9.37 6.38
N LYS A 202 18.62 -9.52 6.41
CA LYS A 202 19.31 -10.75 5.96
C LYS A 202 19.71 -11.67 7.11
N ASN A 203 20.13 -11.08 8.23
CA ASN A 203 20.89 -11.82 9.24
C ASN A 203 19.99 -12.44 10.32
N ASN A 204 18.87 -11.79 10.66
CA ASN A 204 17.92 -12.34 11.64
C ASN A 204 16.49 -11.81 11.41
N PRO A 205 15.72 -12.45 10.51
CA PRO A 205 14.42 -11.96 10.09
C PRO A 205 13.32 -12.32 11.10
N VAL A 206 13.46 -11.84 12.34
CA VAL A 206 12.45 -12.02 13.38
C VAL A 206 11.43 -10.90 13.30
N ILE A 207 10.16 -11.26 13.47
CA ILE A 207 9.04 -10.34 13.53
C ILE A 207 8.89 -9.90 14.99
N LYS A 208 9.17 -8.63 15.28
CA LYS A 208 8.99 -8.09 16.63
C LYS A 208 7.51 -7.88 16.87
N ILE A 209 6.88 -8.77 17.64
CA ILE A 209 5.45 -8.71 17.92
C ILE A 209 5.12 -7.33 18.45
N ARG A 210 5.85 -6.80 19.43
CA ARG A 210 5.63 -5.44 19.98
C ARG A 210 5.36 -4.36 18.91
N HIS A 211 6.10 -4.37 17.80
CA HIS A 211 6.04 -3.36 16.75
C HIS A 211 5.24 -3.80 15.52
N ALA A 212 4.82 -5.06 15.45
CA ALA A 212 4.06 -5.58 14.33
C ALA A 212 2.69 -4.89 14.23
N PRO A 213 2.33 -4.36 13.05
CA PRO A 213 1.04 -3.70 12.86
C PRO A 213 -0.11 -4.72 12.89
N ARG A 214 -1.34 -4.24 13.13
CA ARG A 214 -2.55 -5.08 13.28
C ARG A 214 -2.71 -6.08 12.14
N GLU A 215 -2.48 -5.63 10.91
CA GLU A 215 -2.64 -6.40 9.68
C GLU A 215 -1.66 -7.59 9.63
N LEU A 216 -0.41 -7.37 10.03
CA LEU A 216 0.59 -8.44 10.13
C LEU A 216 0.27 -9.43 11.27
N LEU A 217 -0.27 -8.94 12.38
CA LEU A 217 -0.72 -9.82 13.47
C LEU A 217 -1.91 -10.68 13.04
N LEU A 218 -2.84 -10.14 12.27
CA LEU A 218 -3.93 -10.93 11.70
C LEU A 218 -3.41 -12.01 10.75
N ALA A 219 -2.40 -11.69 9.95
CA ALA A 219 -1.74 -12.71 9.11
C ALA A 219 -1.17 -13.85 9.97
N ILE A 220 -0.52 -13.53 11.09
CA ILE A 220 0.17 -14.49 11.97
C ILE A 220 -0.80 -15.29 12.86
N PHE A 221 -1.77 -14.63 13.50
CA PHE A 221 -2.64 -15.22 14.53
C PHE A 221 -4.02 -15.60 14.02
N GLY A 222 -4.48 -15.04 12.90
CA GLY A 222 -5.74 -15.37 12.22
C GLY A 222 -7.03 -14.93 12.92
N LYS A 223 -7.04 -14.83 14.24
CA LYS A 223 -8.22 -14.46 15.04
C LYS A 223 -8.14 -13.02 15.49
N GLU A 224 -9.17 -12.22 15.20
CA GLU A 224 -9.23 -10.81 15.60
C GLU A 224 -9.15 -10.64 17.12
N GLU A 225 -9.84 -11.50 17.88
CA GLU A 225 -9.84 -11.48 19.35
C GLU A 225 -8.42 -11.55 19.95
N ILE A 226 -7.57 -12.40 19.38
CA ILE A 226 -6.17 -12.56 19.82
C ILE A 226 -5.38 -11.31 19.47
N VAL A 227 -5.60 -10.74 18.29
CA VAL A 227 -4.90 -9.53 17.85
C VAL A 227 -5.28 -8.32 18.71
N GLU A 228 -6.55 -8.14 19.03
CA GLU A 228 -7.00 -7.06 19.91
C GLU A 228 -6.46 -7.24 21.33
N ALA A 229 -6.44 -8.46 21.86
CA ALA A 229 -5.82 -8.76 23.15
C ALA A 229 -4.31 -8.45 23.15
N ILE A 230 -3.60 -8.79 22.08
CA ILE A 230 -2.19 -8.45 21.90
C ILE A 230 -1.99 -6.93 21.90
N LEU A 231 -2.81 -6.18 21.15
CA LEU A 231 -2.70 -4.72 21.05
C LEU A 231 -3.03 -4.02 22.38
N ALA A 232 -4.05 -4.49 23.10
CA ALA A 232 -4.40 -4.00 24.43
C ALA A 232 -3.25 -4.26 25.42
N ARG A 233 -2.75 -5.50 25.46
CA ARG A 233 -1.68 -5.91 26.37
C ARG A 233 -0.36 -5.18 26.10
N ARG A 234 -0.07 -4.85 24.84
CA ARG A 234 1.06 -3.96 24.49
C ARG A 234 0.94 -2.61 25.16
N LYS A 235 -0.22 -1.96 25.10
CA LYS A 235 -0.44 -0.63 25.70
C LYS A 235 -0.27 -0.68 27.22
N GLU A 236 -0.73 -1.74 27.86
CA GLU A 236 -0.59 -1.94 29.31
C GLU A 236 0.86 -2.15 29.77
N LEU A 237 1.66 -2.86 28.97
CA LEU A 237 3.03 -3.24 29.31
C LEU A 237 4.11 -2.26 28.79
N ASP A 238 3.78 -1.40 27.82
CA ASP A 238 4.67 -0.37 27.28
C ASP A 238 5.29 0.59 28.34
N PRO A 239 4.59 0.98 29.43
CA PRO A 239 5.20 1.80 30.47
C PRO A 239 6.17 1.04 31.38
N LYS A 240 6.06 -0.29 31.51
CA LYS A 240 6.83 -1.07 32.50
C LYS A 240 8.21 -1.49 31.97
N LYS A 241 8.34 -1.81 30.67
CA LYS A 241 9.59 -2.23 29.98
C LYS A 241 10.54 -3.11 30.82
N THR A 242 10.00 -4.03 31.62
CA THR A 242 10.78 -4.97 32.43
C THR A 242 10.92 -6.32 31.74
N PRO A 243 11.96 -7.11 32.06
CA PRO A 243 12.08 -8.50 31.60
C PRO A 243 10.86 -9.36 31.98
N ASP A 244 10.30 -9.16 33.17
CA ASP A 244 9.10 -9.88 33.64
C ASP A 244 7.88 -9.60 32.77
N ALA A 245 7.74 -8.37 32.26
CA ALA A 245 6.67 -8.03 31.32
C ALA A 245 6.81 -8.78 29.98
N SER A 246 8.04 -8.96 29.48
CA SER A 246 8.29 -9.78 28.29
C SER A 246 7.94 -11.25 28.53
N MET A 247 8.24 -11.80 29.72
CA MET A 247 7.91 -13.18 30.05
C MET A 247 6.40 -13.39 30.16
N GLN A 248 5.68 -12.49 30.83
CA GLN A 248 4.22 -12.53 30.94
C GLN A 248 3.56 -12.44 29.57
N PHE A 249 4.04 -11.54 28.71
CA PHE A 249 3.52 -11.41 27.36
C PHE A 249 3.79 -12.66 26.50
N ALA A 250 5.01 -13.21 26.58
CA ALA A 250 5.33 -14.45 25.89
C ALA A 250 4.44 -15.61 26.37
N SER A 251 4.25 -15.77 27.69
CA SER A 251 3.40 -16.86 28.22
C SER A 251 1.95 -16.79 27.77
N GLU A 252 1.45 -15.59 27.50
CA GLU A 252 0.05 -15.37 27.15
C GLU A 252 -0.25 -15.60 25.67
N PHE A 253 0.71 -15.31 24.78
CA PHE A 253 0.49 -15.31 23.33
C PHE A 253 1.30 -16.33 22.52
N LYS A 254 2.37 -16.89 23.10
CA LYS A 254 3.17 -17.93 22.46
C LYS A 254 2.33 -19.20 22.23
N GLY A 255 2.43 -19.79 21.06
CA GLY A 255 1.63 -20.96 20.65
C GLY A 255 0.19 -20.67 20.21
N LYS A 256 -0.24 -19.40 20.22
CA LYS A 256 -1.57 -18.98 19.72
C LYS A 256 -1.59 -18.60 18.23
N GLN A 257 -0.44 -18.59 17.57
CA GLN A 257 -0.32 -18.32 16.14
C GLN A 257 -0.96 -19.43 15.28
N LYS A 258 -1.20 -19.15 13.99
CA LYS A 258 -1.73 -20.15 13.05
C LYS A 258 -0.81 -21.36 12.92
N PRO A 259 -1.36 -22.54 12.59
CA PRO A 259 -0.57 -23.72 12.25
C PRO A 259 0.45 -23.41 11.14
N GLY A 260 1.66 -23.93 11.30
CA GLY A 260 2.77 -23.71 10.38
C GLY A 260 3.72 -22.60 10.81
N ILE A 261 3.29 -21.60 11.59
CA ILE A 261 4.17 -20.52 12.04
C ILE A 261 4.85 -20.88 13.38
N SER A 262 6.18 -20.93 13.37
CA SER A 262 6.97 -21.24 14.57
C SER A 262 7.23 -20.01 15.42
N ASP A 263 7.41 -20.24 16.73
CA ASP A 263 7.79 -19.18 17.66
C ASP A 263 9.18 -18.60 17.38
N GLU A 264 10.04 -19.32 16.65
CA GLU A 264 11.40 -18.86 16.32
C GLU A 264 11.40 -17.65 15.39
N LEU A 265 10.33 -17.45 14.62
CA LEU A 265 10.16 -16.27 13.77
C LEU A 265 9.58 -15.07 14.51
N LEU A 266 9.16 -15.23 15.77
CA LEU A 266 8.41 -14.22 16.52
C LEU A 266 9.22 -13.77 17.76
N ASP A 267 9.46 -12.46 17.87
CA ASP A 267 10.10 -11.85 19.05
C ASP A 267 9.02 -11.23 19.93
N PHE A 268 8.78 -11.86 21.07
CA PHE A 268 7.82 -11.43 22.09
C PHE A 268 8.41 -10.46 23.12
N ASN A 269 9.67 -10.02 22.95
CA ASN A 269 10.28 -9.07 23.88
C ASN A 269 9.62 -7.69 23.82
N ILE A 270 9.22 -7.19 24.98
CA ILE A 270 8.67 -5.84 25.18
C ILE A 270 9.75 -4.85 25.64
N THR A 271 10.92 -5.33 26.03
CA THR A 271 12.05 -4.48 26.42
C THR A 271 12.70 -3.82 25.21
N THR A 272 13.08 -2.55 25.32
CA THR A 272 14.07 -1.97 24.41
C THR A 272 15.43 -2.52 24.82
N LYS A 273 16.07 -3.33 23.98
CA LYS A 273 17.51 -3.62 24.15
C LYS A 273 18.21 -2.26 24.19
N LYS A 274 18.90 -1.97 25.31
CA LYS A 274 19.89 -0.90 25.40
C LYS A 274 21.04 -1.21 24.45
#